data_AF-A0A1D6HWZ9-F1
#
_entry.id   AF-A0A1D6HWZ9-F1
#
_cell.length_a   1.000
_cell.length_b   1.000
_cell.length_c   1.000
_cell.angle_alpha   90.00
_cell.angle_beta   90.00
_cell.angle_gamma   90.00
#
_symmetry.space_group_name_H-M   'P 1'
#
loop_
_entity.id
_entity.type
_entity.pdbx_description
1 polymer ?
#
loop_
_entity_poly.entity_id
_entity_poly.type
_entity_poly.pdbx_seq_one_letter_code
_entity_poly.pdbx_strand_id
1 'polypeptide(L)'
;MASTVLEATRVAHEDLERLERLAARELQWEPDNPRDRFFQSHRVRHMLDLVVSTSCKLVRPFILFLRVHDSIHLSDSLCLAILGLDTIYICRLYYERLKEVFI
;
A
#
# COMPACT_ATOMS: atom_id res chain seq x y z
N MET A 1 5.98 15.55 -19.83
CA MET A 1 5.74 14.51 -18.80
C MET A 1 5.36 15.23 -17.51
N ALA A 2 4.07 15.53 -17.32
CA ALA A 2 3.62 16.17 -16.09
C ALA A 2 3.42 15.07 -15.04
N SER A 3 4.46 14.78 -14.26
CA SER A 3 4.42 13.83 -13.15
C SER A 3 3.66 14.45 -11.98
N THR A 4 2.33 14.47 -12.07
CA THR A 4 1.52 14.87 -10.91
C THR A 4 1.71 13.81 -9.82
N VAL A 5 1.78 14.25 -8.57
CA VAL A 5 1.87 13.35 -7.40
C VAL A 5 0.76 12.30 -7.45
N LEU A 6 -0.42 12.69 -7.95
CA LEU A 6 -1.57 11.83 -8.21
C LEU A 6 -1.25 10.66 -9.17
N GLU A 7 -0.60 10.91 -10.30
CA GLU A 7 -0.28 9.85 -11.26
C GLU A 7 0.79 8.90 -10.70
N ALA A 8 1.79 9.43 -9.99
CA ALA A 8 2.78 8.60 -9.30
C ALA A 8 2.14 7.71 -8.21
N THR A 9 1.16 8.26 -7.47
CA THR A 9 0.41 7.49 -6.46
C THR A 9 -0.55 6.47 -7.08
N ARG A 10 -1.11 6.76 -8.26
CA ARG A 10 -1.98 5.84 -9.00
C ARG A 10 -1.20 4.62 -9.48
N VAL A 11 -0.06 4.84 -10.12
CA VAL A 11 0.83 3.76 -10.61
C VAL A 11 1.31 2.87 -9.46
N ALA A 12 1.72 3.48 -8.33
CA ALA A 12 2.15 2.71 -7.17
C ALA A 12 1.01 1.86 -6.56
N HIS A 13 -0.25 2.29 -6.61
CA HIS A 13 -1.39 1.46 -6.21
C HIS A 13 -1.64 0.29 -7.17
N GLU A 14 -1.56 0.52 -8.49
CA GLU A 14 -1.73 -0.53 -9.49
C GLU A 14 -0.65 -1.63 -9.36
N ASP A 15 0.58 -1.22 -9.07
CA ASP A 15 1.69 -2.16 -8.82
C ASP A 15 1.47 -2.97 -7.54
N LEU A 16 0.94 -2.35 -6.48
CA LEU A 16 0.62 -3.01 -5.22
C LEU A 16 -0.49 -4.06 -5.41
N GLU A 17 -1.60 -3.70 -6.08
CA GLU A 17 -2.66 -4.65 -6.43
C GLU A 17 -2.15 -5.83 -7.25
N ARG A 18 -1.25 -5.59 -8.20
CA ARG A 18 -0.64 -6.66 -9.01
C ARG A 18 0.18 -7.62 -8.16
N LEU A 19 1.01 -7.08 -7.26
CA LEU A 19 1.84 -7.88 -6.35
C LEU A 19 0.98 -8.71 -5.40
N GLU A 20 -0.08 -8.14 -4.84
CA GLU A 20 -1.04 -8.87 -3.99
C GLU A 20 -1.73 -10.01 -4.74
N ARG A 21 -2.20 -9.77 -5.97
CA ARG A 21 -2.81 -10.82 -6.80
C ARG A 21 -1.83 -11.92 -7.17
N LEU A 22 -0.54 -11.61 -7.33
CA LEU A 22 0.48 -12.63 -7.56
C LEU A 22 0.76 -13.41 -6.28
N ALA A 23 0.87 -12.76 -5.12
CA ALA A 23 1.12 -13.42 -3.84
C ALA A 23 -0.05 -14.34 -3.45
N ALA A 24 -1.29 -13.89 -3.67
CA ALA A 24 -2.49 -14.69 -3.45
C ALA A 24 -2.53 -15.93 -4.36
N ARG A 25 -2.14 -15.80 -5.63
CA ARG A 25 -2.05 -16.93 -6.56
C ARG A 25 -0.98 -17.94 -6.15
N GLU A 26 0.18 -17.45 -5.73
CA GLU A 26 1.23 -18.34 -5.21
C GLU A 26 0.75 -19.06 -3.95
N LEU A 27 0.05 -18.40 -3.03
CA LEU A 27 -0.51 -19.03 -1.82
C LEU A 27 -1.64 -20.02 -2.08
N GLN A 28 -2.45 -19.83 -3.12
CA GLN A 28 -3.52 -20.75 -3.51
C GLN A 28 -3.00 -22.09 -4.05
N TRP A 29 -1.74 -22.13 -4.49
CA TRP A 29 -1.13 -23.36 -4.96
C TRP A 29 -0.55 -24.14 -3.78
N GLU A 30 -1.07 -25.33 -3.48
CA GLU A 30 -0.47 -26.21 -2.47
C GLU A 30 0.50 -27.21 -3.12
N PRO A 31 1.81 -27.12 -2.85
CA PRO A 31 2.77 -28.10 -3.34
C PRO A 31 2.73 -29.39 -2.51
N ASP A 32 2.75 -30.53 -3.21
CA ASP A 32 2.76 -31.87 -2.61
C ASP A 32 4.10 -32.21 -1.93
N ASN A 33 5.20 -31.57 -2.37
CA ASN A 33 6.55 -31.84 -1.90
C ASN A 33 7.02 -30.78 -0.88
N PRO A 34 7.58 -31.18 0.28
CA PRO A 34 8.04 -30.23 1.30
C PRO A 34 9.16 -29.30 0.83
N ARG A 35 10.00 -29.73 -0.12
CA ARG A 35 11.02 -28.85 -0.71
C ARG A 35 10.38 -27.71 -1.50
N ASP A 36 9.36 -28.00 -2.30
CA ASP A 36 8.68 -27.00 -3.12
C ASP A 36 7.86 -26.03 -2.25
N ARG A 37 7.31 -26.52 -1.13
CA ARG A 37 6.67 -25.67 -0.10
C ARG A 37 7.65 -24.65 0.49
N PHE A 38 8.90 -25.03 0.72
CA PHE A 38 9.92 -24.11 1.21
C PHE A 38 10.27 -23.03 0.18
N PHE A 39 10.48 -23.41 -1.08
CA PHE A 39 10.75 -22.45 -2.16
C PHE A 39 9.59 -21.48 -2.38
N GLN A 40 8.37 -21.99 -2.38
CA GLN A 40 7.14 -21.18 -2.43
C GLN A 40 7.08 -20.20 -1.26
N SER A 41 7.35 -20.65 -0.03
CA SER A 41 7.36 -19.79 1.16
C SER A 41 8.36 -18.64 1.02
N HIS A 42 9.55 -18.90 0.48
CA HIS A 42 10.55 -17.86 0.21
C HIS A 42 10.08 -16.87 -0.87
N ARG A 43 9.47 -17.37 -1.96
CA ARG A 43 8.94 -16.52 -3.04
C ARG A 43 7.80 -15.62 -2.53
N VAL A 44 6.83 -16.18 -1.80
CA VAL A 44 5.73 -15.43 -1.20
C VAL A 44 6.27 -14.38 -0.22
N ARG A 45 7.26 -14.72 0.61
CA ARG A 45 7.84 -13.77 1.57
C ARG A 45 8.52 -12.60 0.88
N HIS A 46 9.32 -12.86 -0.16
CA HIS A 46 9.90 -11.80 -0.99
C HIS A 46 8.83 -10.92 -1.63
N MET A 47 7.71 -11.49 -2.10
CA MET A 47 6.60 -10.73 -2.66
C MET A 47 5.90 -9.86 -1.61
N LEU A 48 5.73 -10.37 -0.39
CA LEU A 48 5.19 -9.58 0.73
C LEU A 48 6.14 -8.44 1.13
N ASP A 49 7.46 -8.68 1.16
CA ASP A 49 8.45 -7.64 1.41
C ASP A 49 8.37 -6.52 0.35
N LEU A 50 8.17 -6.89 -0.92
CA LEU A 50 7.93 -5.93 -1.98
C LEU A 50 6.64 -5.13 -1.76
N VAL A 51 5.53 -5.78 -1.42
CA VAL A 51 4.25 -5.12 -1.08
C VAL A 51 4.43 -4.11 0.05
N VAL A 52 5.11 -4.49 1.12
CA VAL A 52 5.41 -3.60 2.27
C VAL A 52 6.29 -2.43 1.84
N SER A 53 7.29 -2.67 1.00
CA SER A 53 8.18 -1.61 0.51
C SER A 53 7.42 -0.60 -0.39
N THR A 54 6.50 -1.07 -1.23
CA THR A 54 5.67 -0.23 -2.11
C THR A 54 4.60 0.52 -1.33
N SER A 55 3.99 -0.11 -0.32
CA SER A 55 3.01 0.54 0.55
C SER A 55 3.66 1.64 1.38
N CYS A 56 4.87 1.43 1.90
CA CYS A 56 5.63 2.48 2.59
C CYS A 56 5.87 3.72 1.71
N LYS A 57 6.10 3.52 0.41
CA LYS A 57 6.28 4.64 -0.55
C LYS A 57 5.00 5.44 -0.77
N LEU A 58 3.83 4.82 -0.62
CA LEU A 58 2.51 5.48 -0.69
C LEU A 58 2.13 6.18 0.63
N VAL A 59 2.44 5.54 1.76
CA VAL A 59 2.12 6.06 3.10
C VAL A 59 2.99 7.26 3.47
N ARG A 60 4.24 7.30 3.03
CA ARG A 60 5.17 8.40 3.35
C ARG A 60 4.72 9.79 2.85
N PRO A 61 4.35 10.00 1.56
CA PRO A 61 3.85 11.29 1.10
C PRO A 61 2.51 11.65 1.75
N PHE A 62 1.66 10.66 2.08
CA PHE A 62 0.43 10.88 2.83
C PHE A 62 0.70 11.42 4.23
N ILE A 63 1.54 10.73 5.03
CA ILE A 63 1.92 11.19 6.38
C ILE A 63 2.58 12.57 6.33
N LEU A 64 3.44 12.81 5.34
CA LEU A 64 4.08 14.11 5.16
C LEU A 64 3.05 15.21 4.85
N PHE A 65 2.11 14.95 3.95
CA PHE A 65 1.06 15.89 3.57
C PHE A 65 0.16 16.25 4.77
N LEU A 66 -0.27 15.25 5.55
CA LEU A 66 -1.09 15.49 6.74
C LEU A 66 -0.34 16.24 7.84
N ARG A 67 0.96 16.01 7.98
CA ARG A 67 1.81 16.72 8.95
C ARG A 67 2.04 18.18 8.55
N VAL A 68 2.07 18.48 7.25
CA VAL A 68 2.26 19.84 6.72
C VAL A 68 0.96 20.65 6.76
N HIS A 69 -0.20 20.00 6.61
CA HIS A 69 -1.51 20.67 6.61
C HIS A 69 -2.11 20.85 8.03
N ASP A 70 -1.33 20.63 9.09
CA ASP A 70 -1.68 20.83 10.52
C ASP A 70 -3.01 20.20 10.99
N SER A 71 -3.61 19.29 10.22
CA SER A 71 -5.02 18.92 10.40
C SER A 71 -5.26 17.79 11.40
N ILE A 72 -4.21 17.08 11.84
CA ILE A 72 -4.37 15.90 12.71
C ILE A 72 -3.27 15.89 13.78
N HIS A 73 -3.67 16.20 15.02
CA HIS A 73 -2.99 15.59 16.16
C HIS A 73 -3.09 14.08 15.98
N LEU A 74 -1.93 13.41 16.00
CA LEU A 74 -1.72 11.97 15.83
C LEU A 74 -2.47 11.07 16.84
N SER A 75 -3.51 11.60 17.50
CA SER A 75 -4.31 10.92 18.51
C SER A 75 -5.38 10.04 17.85
N ASP A 76 -5.07 8.76 17.85
CA ASP A 76 -5.98 7.62 18.01
C ASP A 76 -6.71 7.10 16.76
N SER A 77 -7.32 7.93 15.90
CA SER A 77 -8.14 7.40 14.78
C SER A 77 -7.31 6.92 13.58
N LEU A 78 -6.28 7.67 13.21
CA LEU A 78 -5.46 7.40 12.02
C LEU A 78 -4.40 6.31 12.29
N CYS A 79 -3.95 6.20 13.54
CA CYS A 79 -3.11 5.09 14.00
C CYS A 79 -3.90 3.77 14.02
N LEU A 80 -5.18 3.80 14.40
CA LEU A 80 -6.07 2.64 14.27
C LEU A 80 -6.31 2.25 12.81
N ALA A 81 -6.42 3.21 11.89
CA ALA A 81 -6.56 2.93 10.46
C ALA A 81 -5.30 2.26 9.87
N ILE A 82 -4.11 2.69 10.29
CA ILE A 82 -2.83 2.07 9.92
C ILE A 82 -2.68 0.66 10.52
N LEU A 83 -3.31 0.38 11.66
CA LEU A 83 -3.22 -0.90 12.37
C LEU A 83 -4.39 -1.87 12.12
N GLY A 84 -5.48 -1.45 11.47
CA GLY A 84 -6.74 -2.21 11.58
C GLY A 84 -7.71 -2.27 10.39
N LEU A 85 -7.79 -1.31 9.47
CA LEU A 85 -8.81 -1.38 8.40
C LEU A 85 -8.44 -0.66 7.10
N ASP A 86 -8.62 -1.41 6.01
CA ASP A 86 -8.77 -1.02 4.60
C ASP A 86 -7.90 0.14 4.11
N THR A 87 -6.75 -0.22 3.52
CA THR A 87 -5.89 0.62 2.68
C THR A 87 -6.71 1.50 1.71
N ILE A 88 -7.84 0.98 1.23
CA ILE A 88 -8.79 1.64 0.33
C ILE A 88 -9.39 2.91 0.95
N TYR A 89 -9.76 2.90 2.23
CA TYR A 89 -10.38 4.04 2.91
C TYR A 89 -9.40 5.20 3.08
N ILE A 90 -8.16 4.88 3.48
CA ILE A 90 -7.07 5.84 3.64
C ILE A 90 -6.75 6.50 2.29
N CYS A 91 -6.66 5.71 1.23
CA CYS A 91 -6.39 6.22 -0.11
C CYS A 91 -7.52 7.12 -0.62
N ARG A 92 -8.79 6.74 -0.38
CA ARG A 92 -9.94 7.57 -0.75
C ARG A 92 -9.90 8.94 -0.08
N LEU A 93 -9.64 8.98 1.23
CA LEU A 93 -9.53 10.23 1.99
C LEU A 93 -8.41 11.12 1.44
N TYR A 94 -7.27 10.52 1.06
CA TYR A 94 -6.16 11.25 0.45
C TYR A 94 -6.52 11.88 -0.89
N TYR A 95 -7.19 11.14 -1.78
CA TYR A 95 -7.58 11.65 -3.10
C TYR A 95 -8.57 12.80 -3.00
N GLU A 96 -9.54 12.73 -2.09
CA GLU A 96 -10.48 13.83 -1.83
C GLU A 96 -9.74 15.09 -1.36
N ARG A 97 -8.76 14.95 -0.45
CA ARG A 97 -7.98 16.10 0.05
C ARG A 97 -7.02 16.68 -0.97
N LEU A 98 -6.40 15.85 -1.82
CA LEU A 98 -5.58 16.35 -2.93
C LEU A 98 -6.42 17.12 -3.95
N LYS A 99 -7.65 16.69 -4.18
CA LYS A 99 -8.58 17.35 -5.09
C LYS A 99 -9.00 18.74 -4.59
N GLU A 100 -9.15 18.91 -3.27
CA GLU A 100 -9.43 20.22 -2.64
C GLU A 100 -8.27 21.22 -2.76
N VAL A 101 -7.02 20.76 -2.88
CA VAL A 101 -5.84 21.65 -2.95
C VAL A 101 -5.48 22.05 -4.39
N PHE A 102 -5.89 21.25 -5.38
CA PHE A 102 -5.55 21.45 -6.80
C PHE A 102 -6.72 21.98 -7.67
N ILE A 103 -7.83 22.40 -7.04
CA ILE A 103 -8.97 23.14 -7.66
C ILE A 103 -9.06 24.52 -7.01
#